data_AF-A0A3L7T4R1-F1
#
_entry.id   AF-A0A3L7T4R1-F1
#
_cell.length_a   1.000
_cell.length_b   1.000
_cell.length_c   1.000
_cell.angle_alpha   90.00
_cell.angle_beta   90.00
_cell.angle_gamma   90.00
#
_symmetry.space_group_name_H-M   'P 1'
#
loop_
_entity.id
_entity.type
_entity.pdbx_description
1 polymer ?
#
loop_
_entity_poly.entity_id
_entity_poly.type
_entity_poly.pdbx_seq_one_letter_code
_entity_poly.pdbx_strand_id
1 'polypeptide(L)'
;MADDRDDMDEMEEMDENSIEVPEGTAIFPEIPDQVGANPLLLSLLHFVVFIAGSDEAVCNQEAGAAILDQVATYLQRLSTKEVARLKEDLAVLAAFARDQKWEAGTVEVLDTFLDDMGVGEGE
;
A
#
# COMPACT_ATOMS: atom_id res chain seq x y z
N MET A 1 -20.77 -20.02 53.41
CA MET A 1 -21.36 -19.43 52.19
C MET A 1 -20.36 -18.38 51.76
N ALA A 2 -19.38 -18.80 50.97
CA ALA A 2 -18.28 -17.97 50.50
C ALA A 2 -18.57 -17.58 49.05
N ASP A 3 -18.17 -16.35 48.73
CA ASP A 3 -18.23 -15.66 47.44
C ASP A 3 -18.16 -16.53 46.20
N ASP A 4 -19.23 -16.51 45.40
CA ASP A 4 -19.23 -16.85 43.97
C ASP A 4 -19.43 -15.53 43.17
N ARG A 5 -18.61 -14.50 43.42
CA ARG A 5 -18.75 -13.18 42.76
C ARG A 5 -17.45 -12.57 42.22
N ASP A 6 -16.35 -13.31 42.21
CA ASP A 6 -15.07 -12.82 41.69
C ASP A 6 -14.70 -13.39 40.30
N ASP A 7 -15.60 -14.12 39.63
CA ASP A 7 -15.39 -14.62 38.25
C ASP A 7 -15.97 -13.68 37.17
N MET A 8 -16.30 -12.43 37.53
CA MET A 8 -16.50 -11.33 36.59
C MET A 8 -15.30 -10.39 36.79
N ASP A 9 -14.33 -10.38 35.87
CA ASP A 9 -13.50 -9.21 35.50
C ASP A 9 -12.24 -9.55 34.68
N GLU A 10 -12.03 -10.81 34.25
CA GLU A 10 -10.94 -11.16 33.30
C GLU A 10 -11.43 -11.81 32.00
N MET A 11 -12.60 -11.40 31.50
CA MET A 11 -12.86 -11.50 30.06
C MET A 11 -12.30 -10.24 29.42
N GLU A 12 -10.99 -10.25 29.16
CA GLU A 12 -10.35 -9.30 28.26
C GLU A 12 -11.22 -9.20 27.00
N GLU A 13 -11.67 -7.99 26.68
CA GLU A 13 -12.43 -7.71 25.47
C GLU A 13 -11.58 -8.10 24.26
N MET A 14 -11.69 -9.35 23.80
CA MET A 14 -11.22 -9.74 22.48
C MET A 14 -12.04 -8.93 21.49
N ASP A 15 -11.39 -7.93 20.89
CA ASP A 15 -11.93 -7.14 19.79
C ASP A 15 -12.30 -8.10 18.65
N GLU A 16 -13.60 -8.42 18.52
CA GLU A 16 -14.14 -9.29 17.48
C GLU A 16 -13.88 -8.78 16.05
N ASN A 17 -13.29 -7.58 15.90
CA ASN A 17 -12.88 -6.99 14.63
C ASN A 17 -11.36 -6.98 14.38
N SER A 18 -10.52 -7.55 15.26
CA SER A 18 -9.09 -7.66 14.96
C SER A 18 -8.85 -8.79 13.96
N ILE A 19 -9.03 -8.50 12.67
CA ILE A 19 -8.59 -9.40 11.59
C ILE A 19 -7.06 -9.46 11.66
N GLU A 20 -6.52 -10.58 12.11
CA GLU A 20 -5.08 -10.83 12.02
C GLU A 20 -4.67 -10.78 10.54
N VAL A 21 -3.73 -9.90 10.21
CA VAL A 21 -3.17 -9.83 8.87
C VAL A 21 -2.31 -11.09 8.65
N PRO A 22 -2.55 -11.89 7.61
CA PRO A 22 -1.77 -13.09 7.36
C PRO A 22 -0.28 -12.80 7.24
N GLU A 23 0.55 -13.70 7.75
CA GLU A 23 2.00 -13.67 7.50
C GLU A 23 2.27 -13.71 5.99
N GLY A 24 3.29 -12.97 5.55
CA GLY A 24 3.61 -12.82 4.12
C GLY A 24 2.77 -11.75 3.41
N THR A 25 1.89 -11.03 4.10
CA THR A 25 1.20 -9.88 3.53
C THR A 25 2.15 -8.70 3.38
N ALA A 26 2.31 -8.18 2.16
CA ALA A 26 3.00 -6.92 1.96
C ALA A 26 2.10 -5.75 2.36
N ILE A 27 2.57 -4.96 3.33
CA ILE A 27 1.88 -3.78 3.84
C ILE A 27 2.72 -2.56 3.50
N PHE A 28 2.16 -1.66 2.69
CA PHE A 28 2.75 -0.34 2.52
C PHE A 28 2.46 0.50 3.76
N PRO A 29 3.45 1.23 4.32
CA PRO A 29 3.23 2.01 5.54
C PRO A 29 2.13 3.07 5.37
N GLU A 30 1.44 3.38 6.46
CA GLU A 30 0.45 4.46 6.47
C GLU A 30 1.11 5.81 6.17
N ILE A 31 0.46 6.59 5.30
CA ILE A 31 0.94 7.88 4.85
C ILE A 31 0.12 8.97 5.53
N PRO A 32 0.73 9.83 6.37
CA PRO A 32 0.00 10.90 7.03
C PRO A 32 -0.60 11.92 6.05
N ASP A 33 -1.80 12.41 6.33
CA ASP A 33 -2.49 13.43 5.50
C ASP A 33 -1.64 14.69 5.23
N GLN A 34 -0.74 15.04 6.17
CA GLN A 34 0.18 16.17 6.07
C GLN A 34 1.18 16.06 4.90
N VAL A 35 1.40 14.87 4.34
CA VAL A 35 2.23 14.69 3.12
C VAL A 35 1.55 15.33 1.91
N GLY A 36 0.22 15.42 1.89
CA GLY A 36 -0.54 16.13 0.85
C GLY A 36 -0.54 15.46 -0.52
N ALA A 37 -0.15 14.19 -0.62
CA ALA A 37 -0.20 13.39 -1.84
C ALA A 37 -1.64 13.04 -2.22
N ASN A 38 -1.90 12.82 -3.52
CA ASN A 38 -3.23 12.50 -4.03
C ASN A 38 -3.77 11.18 -3.44
N PRO A 39 -4.93 11.18 -2.74
CA PRO A 39 -5.49 9.98 -2.12
C PRO A 39 -5.74 8.81 -3.09
N LEU A 40 -6.03 9.09 -4.37
CA LEU A 40 -6.20 8.05 -5.39
C LEU A 40 -4.87 7.37 -5.71
N LEU A 41 -3.76 8.13 -5.78
CA LEU A 41 -2.43 7.58 -5.94
C LEU A 41 -2.05 6.73 -4.72
N LEU A 42 -2.30 7.23 -3.51
CA LEU A 42 -1.99 6.50 -2.28
C LEU A 42 -2.75 5.17 -2.21
N SER A 43 -4.05 5.20 -2.50
CA SER A 43 -4.88 3.99 -2.55
C SER A 43 -4.35 2.96 -3.55
N LEU A 44 -3.92 3.44 -4.73
CA LEU A 44 -3.36 2.58 -5.76
C LEU A 44 -2.01 1.98 -5.35
N LEU A 45 -1.14 2.76 -4.69
CA LEU A 45 0.14 2.26 -4.16
C LEU A 45 -0.07 1.13 -3.17
N HIS A 46 -1.00 1.29 -2.21
CA HIS A 46 -1.33 0.22 -1.26
C HIS A 46 -1.79 -1.05 -1.97
N PHE A 47 -2.62 -0.92 -3.01
CA PHE A 47 -3.11 -2.06 -3.78
C PHE A 47 -2.01 -2.76 -4.58
N VAL A 48 -1.16 -2.00 -5.28
CA VAL A 48 -0.07 -2.55 -6.09
C VAL A 48 0.95 -3.24 -5.20
N VAL A 49 1.35 -2.63 -4.08
CA VAL A 49 2.28 -3.21 -3.11
C VAL A 49 1.73 -4.50 -2.53
N PHE A 50 0.45 -4.52 -2.16
CA PHE A 50 -0.20 -5.73 -1.67
C PHE A 50 -0.15 -6.85 -2.71
N ILE A 51 -0.54 -6.59 -3.96
CA ILE A 51 -0.59 -7.63 -4.99
C ILE A 51 0.81 -8.13 -5.36
N ALA A 52 1.74 -7.21 -5.64
CA ALA A 52 3.06 -7.56 -6.15
C ALA A 52 4.03 -8.04 -5.06
N GLY A 53 3.80 -7.62 -3.81
CA GLY A 53 4.72 -7.89 -2.70
C GLY A 53 4.29 -9.01 -1.77
N SER A 54 3.01 -9.40 -1.75
CA SER A 54 2.54 -10.45 -0.83
C SER A 54 2.93 -11.84 -1.33
N ASP A 55 3.13 -12.75 -0.39
CA ASP A 55 3.42 -14.15 -0.70
C ASP A 55 2.26 -14.83 -1.46
N GLU A 56 2.56 -15.89 -2.21
CA GLU A 56 1.56 -16.64 -3.00
C GLU A 56 0.45 -17.25 -2.12
N ALA A 57 0.76 -17.53 -0.85
CA ALA A 57 -0.20 -18.00 0.14
C ALA A 57 -1.26 -16.93 0.51
N VAL A 58 -0.96 -15.64 0.28
CA VAL A 58 -1.84 -14.50 0.56
C VAL A 58 -2.50 -13.99 -0.73
N CYS A 59 -1.72 -13.82 -1.80
CA CYS A 59 -2.20 -13.32 -3.08
C CYS A 59 -1.74 -14.23 -4.22
N ASN A 60 -2.68 -14.75 -5.02
CA ASN A 60 -2.33 -15.53 -6.22
C ASN A 60 -1.57 -14.64 -7.21
N GLN A 61 -0.29 -14.93 -7.41
CA GLN A 61 0.62 -14.05 -8.16
C GLN A 61 0.32 -14.01 -9.66
N GLU A 62 -0.16 -15.11 -10.25
CA GLU A 62 -0.54 -15.13 -11.68
C GLU A 62 -1.77 -14.24 -11.94
N ALA A 63 -2.80 -14.35 -11.11
CA ALA A 63 -3.98 -13.50 -11.19
C ALA A 63 -3.64 -12.04 -10.83
N GLY A 64 -2.77 -11.84 -9.84
CA GLY A 64 -2.25 -10.53 -9.44
C GLY A 64 -1.56 -9.83 -10.59
N ALA A 65 -0.61 -10.49 -11.25
CA ALA A 65 0.09 -9.96 -12.42
C ALA A 65 -0.88 -9.56 -13.54
N ALA A 66 -1.86 -10.40 -13.87
CA ALA A 66 -2.87 -10.08 -14.89
C ALA A 66 -3.70 -8.83 -14.55
N ILE A 67 -4.00 -8.60 -13.26
CA ILE A 67 -4.69 -7.38 -12.80
C ILE A 67 -3.76 -6.17 -12.92
N LEU A 68 -2.49 -6.30 -12.51
CA LEU A 68 -1.51 -5.22 -12.60
C LEU A 68 -1.23 -4.80 -14.05
N ASP A 69 -1.18 -5.74 -15.00
CA ASP A 69 -1.09 -5.42 -16.44
C ASP A 69 -2.27 -4.56 -16.92
N GLN A 70 -3.47 -4.87 -16.44
CA GLN A 70 -4.66 -4.09 -16.78
C GLN A 70 -4.66 -2.71 -16.12
N VAL A 71 -4.16 -2.60 -14.89
CA VAL A 71 -3.96 -1.32 -14.18
C VAL A 71 -2.94 -0.46 -14.95
N ALA A 72 -1.78 -1.03 -15.31
CA ALA A 72 -0.75 -0.37 -16.10
C ALA A 72 -1.34 0.17 -17.42
N THR A 73 -2.12 -0.66 -18.13
CA THR A 73 -2.82 -0.25 -19.36
C THR A 73 -3.73 0.98 -19.16
N TYR A 74 -4.34 1.15 -17.99
CA TYR A 74 -5.16 2.32 -17.70
C TYR A 74 -4.32 3.54 -17.30
N LEU A 75 -3.26 3.34 -16.52
CA LEU A 75 -2.33 4.41 -16.15
C LEU A 75 -1.62 5.01 -17.38
N GLN A 76 -1.33 4.19 -18.39
CA GLN A 76 -0.76 4.65 -19.66
C GLN A 76 -1.69 5.58 -20.46
N ARG A 77 -2.97 5.68 -20.10
CA ARG A 77 -3.94 6.61 -20.74
C ARG A 77 -3.93 8.00 -20.11
N LEU A 78 -3.20 8.19 -19.01
CA LEU A 78 -3.08 9.49 -18.37
C LEU A 78 -2.45 10.49 -19.33
N SER A 79 -2.98 11.71 -19.34
CA SER A 79 -2.38 12.81 -20.07
C SER A 79 -1.01 13.18 -19.49
N THR A 80 -0.16 13.83 -20.28
CA THR A 80 1.16 14.33 -19.83
C THR A 80 1.05 15.19 -18.56
N LYS A 81 -0.03 15.97 -18.42
CA LYS A 81 -0.28 16.80 -17.24
C LYS A 81 -0.58 15.95 -16.00
N GLU A 82 -1.38 14.90 -16.16
CA GLU A 82 -1.68 13.98 -15.06
C GLU A 82 -0.44 13.18 -14.66
N VAL A 83 0.34 12.69 -15.62
CA VAL A 83 1.62 12.01 -15.36
C VAL A 83 2.59 12.91 -14.62
N ALA A 84 2.76 14.17 -15.06
CA ALA A 84 3.62 15.13 -14.37
C ALA A 84 3.17 15.34 -12.91
N ARG A 85 1.86 15.41 -12.68
CA ARG A 85 1.32 15.56 -11.33
C ARG A 85 1.60 14.35 -10.45
N LEU A 86 1.44 13.14 -10.97
CA LEU A 86 1.76 11.92 -10.22
C LEU A 86 3.26 11.82 -9.91
N LYS A 87 4.13 12.24 -10.84
CA LYS A 87 5.58 12.32 -10.60
C LYS A 87 5.91 13.28 -9.45
N GLU A 88 5.26 14.44 -9.39
CA GLU A 88 5.41 15.38 -8.27
C GLU A 88 4.97 14.74 -6.94
N ASP A 89 3.79 14.13 -6.91
CA ASP A 89 3.23 13.52 -5.69
C ASP A 89 4.10 12.34 -5.20
N LEU A 90 4.60 11.50 -6.12
CA LEU A 90 5.55 10.41 -5.82
C LEU A 90 6.89 10.94 -5.30
N ALA A 91 7.43 12.01 -5.89
CA ALA A 91 8.67 12.62 -5.43
C ALA A 91 8.56 13.20 -4.01
N VAL A 92 7.42 13.84 -3.69
CA VAL A 92 7.11 14.32 -2.33
C VAL A 92 7.05 13.14 -1.36
N LEU A 93 6.34 12.07 -1.74
CA LEU A 93 6.22 10.89 -0.90
C LEU A 93 7.57 10.17 -0.69
N ALA A 94 8.39 10.05 -1.73
CA ALA A 94 9.72 9.46 -1.65
C ALA A 94 10.68 10.30 -0.79
N ALA A 95 10.59 11.63 -0.86
CA ALA A 95 11.34 12.52 0.03
C ALA A 95 10.92 12.33 1.50
N PHE A 96 9.61 12.26 1.76
CA PHE A 96 9.08 11.98 3.09
C PHE A 96 9.52 10.61 3.61
N ALA A 97 9.40 9.56 2.80
CA ALA A 97 9.82 8.20 3.16
C ALA A 97 11.31 8.13 3.55
N ARG A 98 12.17 8.84 2.80
CA ARG A 98 13.60 8.94 3.13
C ARG A 98 13.86 9.68 4.44
N ASP A 99 13.15 10.79 4.70
CA ASP A 99 13.26 11.54 5.96
C ASP A 99 12.81 10.70 7.17
N GLN A 100 11.72 9.95 6.99
CA GLN A 100 11.20 8.99 7.96
C GLN A 100 12.02 7.70 8.07
N LYS A 101 13.09 7.56 7.28
CA LYS A 101 13.98 6.38 7.24
C LYS A 101 13.23 5.07 7.00
N TRP A 102 12.28 5.09 6.08
CA TRP A 102 11.65 3.88 5.59
C TRP A 102 12.67 2.95 4.93
N GLU A 103 12.33 1.67 4.85
CA GLU A 103 13.18 0.66 4.22
C GLU A 103 13.51 1.04 2.77
N ALA A 104 14.72 0.72 2.33
CA ALA A 104 15.22 1.13 1.01
C ALA A 104 14.31 0.62 -0.12
N GLY A 105 13.78 -0.61 0.01
CA GLY A 105 12.84 -1.17 -0.97
C GLY A 105 11.53 -0.38 -1.06
N THR A 106 11.03 0.17 0.05
CA THR A 106 9.82 1.01 0.04
C THR A 106 10.05 2.32 -0.70
N VAL A 107 11.24 2.91 -0.54
CA VAL A 107 11.63 4.11 -1.27
C VAL A 107 11.81 3.81 -2.76
N GLU A 108 12.43 2.69 -3.10
CA GLU A 108 12.62 2.24 -4.48
C GLU A 108 11.30 2.07 -5.21
N VAL A 109 10.31 1.41 -4.58
CA VAL A 109 8.95 1.30 -5.14
C VAL A 109 8.38 2.66 -5.53
N LEU A 110 8.60 3.70 -4.72
CA LEU A 110 8.10 5.05 -5.02
C LEU A 110 8.84 5.71 -6.18
N ASP A 111 10.14 5.46 -6.29
CA ASP A 111 10.98 6.02 -7.35
C ASP A 111 10.69 5.37 -8.71
N THR A 112 10.39 4.06 -8.74
CA THR A 112 10.19 3.30 -9.98
C THR A 112 8.72 3.09 -10.36
N PHE A 113 7.77 3.41 -9.47
CA PHE A 113 6.35 3.06 -9.63
C PHE A 113 5.77 3.31 -11.03
N LEU A 114 5.97 4.52 -11.58
CA LEU A 114 5.40 4.87 -12.88
C LEU A 114 6.14 4.18 -14.03
N ASP A 115 7.45 3.98 -13.90
CA ASP A 115 8.27 3.31 -14.91
C ASP A 115 7.91 1.81 -14.95
N ASP A 116 7.71 1.17 -13.80
CA ASP A 116 7.24 -0.22 -13.68
C ASP A 116 5.84 -0.42 -14.30
N MET A 117 5.02 0.64 -14.30
CA MET A 117 3.70 0.66 -14.94
C MET A 117 3.75 1.05 -16.43
N GLY A 118 4.93 1.34 -16.97
CA GLY A 118 5.14 1.79 -18.35
C GLY A 118 4.57 3.18 -18.65
N VAL A 119 4.41 4.03 -17.63
CA VAL A 119 3.77 5.35 -17.74
C VAL A 119 4.79 6.42 -18.12
N GLY A 120 4.57 7.08 -19.25
CA GLY A 120 5.43 8.17 -19.73
C GLY A 120 6.55 7.73 -20.69
N GLU A 121 6.56 6.46 -21.09
CA GLU A 121 7.43 5.95 -22.18
C GLU A 121 6.89 6.25 -23.59
N GLY A 122 5.74 6.94 -23.69
CA GLY A 122 5.10 7.31 -24.94
C GLY A 122 4.88 8.82 -25.07
N GLU A 123 5.93 9.54 -25.51
CA GLU A 123 5.96 10.65 -26.49
C GLU A 123 7.37 11.24 -26.61
#